data_AF-A0A9X0BK74-F1
#
_entry.id   AF-A0A9X0BK74-F1
#
_cell.length_a   1.000
_cell.length_b   1.000
_cell.length_c   1.000
_cell.angle_alpha   90.00
_cell.angle_beta   90.00
_cell.angle_gamma   90.00
#
_symmetry.space_group_name_H-M   'P 1'
#
loop_
_entity.id
_entity.type
_entity.pdbx_description
1 polymer ?
#
loop_
_entity_poly.entity_id
_entity_poly.type
_entity_poly.pdbx_seq_one_letter_code
_entity_poly.pdbx_strand_id
1 'polypeptide(L)' 'MMGHAVFPEIIDGEEEWYEKVRDKFEKQQFPQETHACSAITSKCWLKEYESAEKLLRDIDDIEKGLRTGEATQLD' A
#
# COMPACT_ATOMS: atom_id res chain seq x y z
N MET A 1 2.28 3.46 4.31
CA MET A 1 2.14 1.99 4.40
C MET A 1 1.52 1.67 5.76
N MET A 2 0.60 0.72 5.81
CA MET A 2 -0.44 0.53 6.83
C MET A 2 -0.02 0.67 8.31
N GLY A 3 1.22 0.34 8.67
CA GLY A 3 1.68 0.37 10.08
C GLY A 3 1.16 -0.81 10.92
N HIS A 4 0.41 -1.73 10.31
CA HIS A 4 -0.06 -3.00 10.85
C HIS A 4 -0.13 -4.05 9.73
N ALA A 5 -0.55 -5.27 10.07
CA ALA A 5 -0.77 -6.34 9.10
C ALA A 5 -1.78 -5.92 8.01
N VAL A 6 -1.52 -6.28 6.75
CA VAL A 6 -2.37 -5.93 5.60
C VAL A 6 -3.76 -6.53 5.75
N PHE A 7 -3.85 -7.76 6.27
CA PHE A 7 -5.10 -8.45 6.60
C PHE A 7 -5.04 -8.92 8.05
N PRO A 8 -5.43 -8.08 9.03
CA PRO A 8 -5.36 -8.41 10.46
C PRO A 8 -6.17 -9.66 10.85
N GLU A 9 -7.16 -10.04 10.04
CA GLU A 9 -7.97 -11.23 10.23
C GLU A 9 -7.27 -12.53 9.81
N ILE A 10 -6.14 -12.46 9.09
CA ILE A 10 -5.32 -13.60 8.71
C ILE A 10 -4.13 -13.68 9.67
N ILE A 11 -4.05 -14.74 10.46
CA ILE A 11 -2.97 -14.94 11.42
C ILE A 11 -1.78 -15.59 10.70
N ASP A 12 -0.62 -14.95 10.79
CA ASP A 12 0.61 -15.43 10.17
C ASP A 12 1.01 -16.82 10.71
N GLY A 13 1.28 -17.76 9.80
CA GLY A 13 1.72 -19.10 10.14
C GLY A 13 0.61 -20.09 10.49
N GLU A 14 -0.66 -19.67 10.49
CA GLU A 14 -1.79 -20.62 10.57
C GLU A 14 -1.93 -21.46 9.30
N GLU A 15 -2.69 -22.55 9.42
CA GLU A 15 -3.06 -23.35 8.26
C GLU A 15 -3.74 -22.46 7.19
N GLU A 16 -3.26 -22.60 5.95
CA GLU A 16 -3.69 -21.84 4.77
C GLU A 16 -3.48 -20.31 4.84
N TRP A 17 -2.67 -19.79 5.77
CA TRP A 17 -2.47 -18.33 5.89
C TRP A 17 -2.00 -17.70 4.56
N TYR A 18 -1.06 -18.37 3.87
CA TYR A 18 -0.49 -17.91 2.61
C TYR A 18 -1.54 -17.91 1.48
N GLU A 19 -2.35 -18.97 1.41
CA GLU A 19 -3.43 -19.14 0.44
C GLU A 19 -4.51 -18.07 0.62
N LYS A 20 -4.89 -17.77 1.88
CA LYS A 20 -5.86 -16.72 2.21
C LYS A 20 -5.36 -15.34 1.79
N VAL A 21 -4.07 -15.03 2.03
CA VAL A 21 -3.46 -13.78 1.58
C VAL A 21 -3.45 -13.72 0.05
N ARG A 22 -2.99 -14.79 -0.60
CA ARG A 22 -2.94 -14.87 -2.08
C ARG A 22 -4.32 -14.65 -2.71
N ASP A 23 -5.35 -15.32 -2.21
CA ASP A 23 -6.74 -15.22 -2.71
C ASP A 23 -7.26 -13.78 -2.68
N LYS A 24 -6.99 -13.04 -1.60
CA LYS A 24 -7.37 -11.61 -1.51
C LYS A 24 -6.63 -10.75 -2.52
N PHE A 25 -5.32 -10.95 -2.70
CA PHE A 25 -4.53 -10.22 -3.69
C PHE A 25 -5.00 -10.52 -5.13
N GLU A 26 -5.27 -11.78 -5.45
CA GLU A 26 -5.78 -12.20 -6.76
C GLU A 26 -7.17 -11.61 -7.06
N LYS A 27 -8.02 -11.49 -6.04
CA LYS A 27 -9.34 -10.85 -6.14
C LYS A 27 -9.31 -9.33 -6.01
N GLN A 28 -8.13 -8.72 -5.92
CA GLN A 28 -7.93 -7.28 -5.68
C GLN A 28 -8.71 -6.76 -4.46
N GLN A 29 -8.90 -7.62 -3.44
CA GLN A 29 -9.57 -7.27 -2.18
C GLN A 29 -8.60 -6.58 -1.23
N PHE A 30 -8.18 -5.39 -1.62
CA PHE A 30 -7.23 -4.58 -0.88
C PHE A 30 -7.90 -3.83 0.28
N PRO A 31 -7.17 -3.55 1.37
CA PRO A 31 -7.61 -2.61 2.40
C PRO A 31 -8.05 -1.27 1.81
N GLN A 32 -9.14 -0.71 2.34
CA GLN A 32 -9.72 0.56 1.91
C GLN A 32 -9.31 1.74 2.80
N GLU A 33 -8.33 1.53 3.68
CA GLU A 33 -7.87 2.55 4.61
C GLU A 33 -7.15 3.69 3.89
N THR A 34 -7.49 4.92 4.28
CA THR A 34 -6.88 6.12 3.72
C THR A 34 -5.77 6.63 4.64
N HIS A 35 -4.59 6.80 4.08
CA HIS A 35 -3.41 7.37 4.72
C HIS A 35 -2.56 8.09 3.66
N ALA A 36 -1.56 8.88 4.09
CA ALA A 36 -0.74 9.69 3.18
C ALA A 36 -0.19 8.89 1.97
N CYS A 37 0.19 7.64 2.16
CA CYS A 37 0.73 6.78 1.09
C CYS A 37 -0.31 5.88 0.38
N SER A 38 -1.62 6.16 0.43
CA SER A 38 -2.64 5.20 -0.06
C SER A 38 -2.49 4.96 -1.57
N ALA A 39 -2.26 6.02 -2.34
CA ALA A 39 -2.00 5.90 -3.78
C ALA A 39 -0.75 5.05 -4.08
N ILE A 40 0.35 5.28 -3.37
CA ILE A 40 1.58 4.49 -3.50
C ILE A 40 1.32 3.01 -3.18
N THR A 41 0.60 2.76 -2.08
CA THR A 41 0.32 1.39 -1.61
C THR A 41 -0.51 0.64 -2.64
N SER A 42 -1.53 1.28 -3.23
CA SER A 42 -2.33 0.73 -4.32
C SER A 42 -1.49 0.38 -5.55
N LYS A 43 -0.67 1.34 -6.02
CA LYS A 43 0.25 1.13 -7.16
C LYS A 43 1.21 -0.05 -6.93
N CYS A 44 1.73 -0.22 -5.71
CA CYS A 44 2.56 -1.36 -5.34
C CYS A 44 1.82 -2.69 -5.43
N TRP A 45 0.58 -2.77 -4.90
CA TRP A 45 -0.22 -4.00 -4.95
C TRP A 45 -0.64 -4.36 -6.39
N LEU A 46 -0.92 -3.35 -7.22
CA LEU A 46 -1.27 -3.52 -8.63
C LEU A 46 -0.05 -3.71 -9.55
N LYS A 47 1.17 -3.65 -9.01
CA LYS A 47 2.43 -3.76 -9.77
C LYS A 47 2.57 -2.69 -10.87
N GLU A 48 2.13 -1.47 -10.57
CA GLU A 48 2.11 -0.34 -11.52
C GLU A 48 3.43 0.46 -11.53
N TYR A 49 4.31 0.22 -10.56
CA TYR A 49 5.66 0.81 -10.58
C TYR A 49 6.59 0.01 -11.49
N GLU A 50 7.09 0.68 -12.53
CA GLU A 50 8.09 0.12 -13.45
C GLU A 50 9.50 0.04 -12.85
N SER A 51 9.77 0.78 -11.77
CA SER A 51 11.08 0.77 -11.11
C SER A 51 11.01 1.25 -9.66
N ALA A 52 12.02 0.88 -8.86
CA ALA A 52 12.14 1.34 -7.48
C ALA A 52 12.38 2.85 -7.38
N GLU A 53 13.07 3.45 -8.37
CA GLU A 53 13.34 4.89 -8.42
C GLU A 53 12.08 5.73 -8.62
N LYS A 54 11.05 5.19 -9.31
CA LYS A 54 9.74 5.85 -9.40
C LYS A 54 9.02 5.81 -8.04
N LEU A 55 9.00 4.65 -7.38
CA LEU A 55 8.43 4.51 -6.04
C LEU A 55 9.09 5.47 -5.03
N LEU A 56 10.42 5.54 -5.03
CA LEU A 56 11.17 6.42 -4.11
C LEU A 56 10.87 7.91 -4.34
N ARG A 57 10.65 8.33 -5.60
CA ARG A 57 10.25 9.70 -5.92
C ARG A 57 8.87 10.04 -5.37
N ASP A 58 7.88 9.17 -5.59
CA ASP A 58 6.53 9.38 -5.05
C ASP A 58 6.56 9.47 -3.51
N ILE A 59 7.39 8.66 -2.83
CA ILE A 59 7.55 8.73 -1.36
C ILE A 59 8.13 10.09 -0.93
N ASP A 60 9.21 10.55 -1.59
CA ASP A 60 9.85 11.84 -1.27
C ASP A 60 8.90 13.03 -1.49
N ASP A 61 8.06 12.99 -2.53
CA ASP A 61 7.05 14.01 -2.78
C ASP A 61 5.98 14.06 -1.67
N ILE A 62 5.52 12.90 -1.19
CA ILE A 62 4.61 12.84 -0.04
C ILE A 62 5.28 13.40 1.23
N GLU A 63 6.52 13.00 1.50
CA GLU A 63 7.24 13.50 2.67
C GLU A 63 7.43 15.03 2.64
N LYS A 64 7.71 15.59 1.46
CA LYS A 64 7.77 17.05 1.27
C LYS A 64 6.42 17.71 1.54
N GLY A 65 5.33 17.19 0.97
CA GLY A 65 3.98 17.72 1.19
C GLY A 65 3.57 17.70 2.67
N LEU A 66 3.90 16.62 3.38
CA LEU A 66 3.65 16.51 4.83
C LEU A 66 4.45 17.53 5.65
N ARG A 67 5.68 17.89 5.22
CA ARG A 67 6.50 18.92 5.86
C ARG A 67 6.00 20.34 5.57
N THR A 68 5.43 20.59 4.38
CA THR A 68 4.95 21.91 3.97
C THR A 68 3.49 22.17 4.34
N GLY A 69 2.73 21.14 4.74
CA GLY A 69 1.29 21.24 5.04
C GLY A 69 0.41 21.29 3.79
N GLU A 70 0.98 21.05 2.61
CA GLU A 70 0.27 20.91 1.36
C GLU A 70 -0.18 19.45 1.23
N ALA A 71 -1.44 19.18 1.55
CA ALA A 71 -2.05 17.87 1.32
C ALA A 71 -2.18 17.65 -0.19
N THR A 72 -1.27 16.90 -0.79
CA THR A 72 -1.34 16.54 -2.21
C THR A 72 -2.38 15.45 -2.42
N GLN A 73 -3.55 15.86 -2.91
CA GLN A 73 -4.48 14.97 -3.59
C GLN A 73 -3.84 14.59 -4.93
N LEU A 74 -3.35 13.34 -5.03
CA LEU A 74 -2.91 12.74 -6.28
C LEU A 74 -4.12 11.99 -6.85
N ASP A 75 -4.77 12.58 -7.87
CA ASP A 75 -5.79 11.93 -8.70
C ASP A 75 -5.19 10.82 -9.57
#